data_AF-A0A969KN81-F1
#
_entry.id   AF-A0A969KN81-F1
#
_cell.length_a   1.000
_cell.length_b   1.000
_cell.length_c   1.000
_cell.angle_alpha   90.00
_cell.angle_beta   90.00
_cell.angle_gamma   90.00
#
_symmetry.space_group_name_H-M   'P 1'
#
loop_
_entity.id
_entity.type
_entity.pdbx_description
1 polymer ?
#
loop_
_entity_poly.entity_id
_entity_poly.type
_entity_poly.pdbx_seq_one_letter_code
_entity_poly.pdbx_strand_id
1 'polypeptide(L)'
;MWTKIGRQWLSAYELLHIAAYRLIGRRYTRQEGAVVARSGEVLTRSQQLFCLLFPALVTLGIMLILAVVWIYTYTQFFSHIEPRAYYFTAPGWHIALQLLLFVLPLFAAPAYFDLRRALRLLTEPAQQPPEQTPHQERKWKRPQ
;
A
#
# COMPACT_ATOMS: atom_id res chain seq x y z
N MET A 1 -10.32 1.26 11.53
CA MET A 1 -11.29 2.32 11.20
C MET A 1 -11.73 2.10 9.76
N TRP A 2 -12.98 1.73 9.55
CA TRP A 2 -13.49 1.35 8.23
C TRP A 2 -14.43 2.46 7.73
N THR A 3 -14.07 3.13 6.64
CA THR A 3 -14.92 4.17 6.03
C THR A 3 -15.66 3.59 4.84
N LYS A 4 -17.00 3.65 4.89
CA LYS A 4 -17.88 3.21 3.81
C LYS A 4 -17.99 4.32 2.76
N ILE A 5 -17.44 4.10 1.58
CA ILE A 5 -17.71 4.92 0.39
C ILE A 5 -18.53 4.04 -0.56
N GLY A 6 -19.84 4.28 -0.63
CA GLY A 6 -20.78 3.45 -1.40
C GLY A 6 -21.16 2.13 -0.70
N ARG A 7 -21.08 1.00 -1.41
CA ARG A 7 -21.47 -0.35 -0.93
C ARG A 7 -20.33 -1.21 -0.37
N GLN A 8 -19.08 -0.74 -0.39
CA GLN A 8 -17.91 -1.58 -0.06
C GLN A 8 -17.08 -1.00 1.07
N TRP A 9 -16.47 -1.89 1.86
CA TRP A 9 -15.54 -1.57 2.93
C TRP A 9 -14.16 -1.32 2.33
N LEU A 10 -13.66 -0.09 2.42
CA LEU A 10 -12.29 0.25 2.04
C LEU A 10 -11.36 -0.06 3.21
N SER A 11 -10.29 -0.80 2.94
CA SER A 11 -9.21 -0.97 3.91
C SER A 11 -8.41 0.33 4.04
N ALA A 12 -7.75 0.55 5.18
CA ALA A 12 -6.85 1.69 5.35
C ALA A 12 -5.75 1.73 4.27
N TYR A 13 -5.33 0.57 3.79
CA TYR A 13 -4.37 0.41 2.71
C TYR A 13 -4.88 0.91 1.35
N GLU A 14 -6.17 0.67 1.05
CA GLU A 14 -6.81 1.19 -0.17
C GLU A 14 -7.01 2.71 -0.10
N LEU A 15 -7.26 3.26 1.09
CA LEU A 15 -7.33 4.71 1.27
C LEU A 15 -5.98 5.38 0.99
N LEU A 16 -4.86 4.75 1.35
CA LEU A 16 -3.52 5.24 1.01
C LEU A 16 -3.28 5.22 -0.50
N HIS A 17 -3.77 4.20 -1.21
CA HIS A 17 -3.75 4.19 -2.67
C HIS A 17 -4.57 5.34 -3.24
N ILE A 18 -5.81 5.53 -2.79
CA ILE A 18 -6.64 6.67 -3.23
C ILE A 18 -5.94 8.01 -2.98
N ALA A 19 -5.30 8.16 -1.83
CA ALA A 19 -4.51 9.35 -1.50
C ALA A 19 -3.34 9.53 -2.48
N ALA A 20 -2.58 8.47 -2.78
CA ALA A 20 -1.49 8.51 -3.77
C ALA A 20 -1.99 8.95 -5.16
N TYR A 21 -3.12 8.42 -5.61
CA TYR A 21 -3.75 8.80 -6.87
C TYR A 21 -4.17 10.28 -6.89
N ARG A 22 -4.76 10.77 -5.80
CA ARG A 22 -5.14 12.17 -5.65
C ARG A 22 -3.92 13.11 -5.63
N LEU A 23 -2.81 12.70 -5.02
CA LEU A 23 -1.57 13.48 -5.00
C LEU A 23 -0.98 13.67 -6.41
N ILE A 24 -1.20 12.73 -7.32
CA ILE A 24 -0.80 12.84 -8.74
C ILE A 24 -1.86 13.60 -9.57
N GLY A 25 -2.97 14.03 -8.96
CA GLY A 25 -4.07 14.70 -9.64
C GLY A 25 -4.93 13.76 -10.49
N ARG A 26 -4.87 12.44 -10.24
CA ARG A 26 -5.58 11.41 -11.02
C ARG A 26 -6.79 10.90 -10.27
N ARG A 27 -7.85 10.55 -11.02
CA ARG A 27 -9.06 9.95 -10.44
C ARG A 27 -8.83 8.46 -10.23
N TYR A 28 -9.12 8.00 -9.02
CA TYR A 28 -9.11 6.58 -8.70
C TYR A 28 -10.47 5.97 -9.03
N THR A 29 -10.50 5.05 -10.00
CA THR A 29 -11.69 4.28 -10.35
C THR A 29 -11.42 2.82 -10.01
N ARG A 30 -12.12 2.26 -9.03
CA ARG A 30 -12.02 0.83 -8.69
C ARG A 30 -12.88 0.04 -9.67
N GLN A 31 -12.28 -0.85 -10.47
CA GLN A 31 -13.07 -1.84 -11.21
C GLN A 31 -13.67 -2.85 -10.22
N GLU A 32 -14.98 -2.98 -10.20
CA GLU A 32 -15.67 -3.99 -9.40
C GLU A 32 -15.22 -5.39 -9.83
N GLY A 33 -14.85 -6.24 -8.86
CA GLY A 33 -14.37 -7.61 -9.11
C GLY A 33 -12.86 -7.74 -9.32
N ALA A 34 -12.11 -6.64 -9.48
CA ALA A 34 -10.66 -6.70 -9.50
C ALA A 34 -10.10 -6.73 -8.06
N VAL A 35 -9.36 -7.79 -7.72
CA VAL A 35 -8.59 -7.91 -6.47
C VAL A 35 -7.53 -6.80 -6.36
N VAL A 36 -7.15 -6.20 -7.49
CA VAL A 36 -6.19 -5.11 -7.58
C VAL A 36 -6.82 -3.93 -8.29
N ALA A 37 -6.82 -2.78 -7.62
CA ALA A 37 -7.32 -1.54 -8.18
C ALA A 37 -6.55 -1.14 -9.45
N ARG A 38 -7.26 -1.04 -10.57
CA ARG A 38 -6.73 -0.54 -11.83
C ARG A 38 -7.37 0.79 -12.15
N SER A 39 -6.54 1.82 -12.27
CA SER A 39 -6.91 3.06 -12.94
C SER A 39 -7.34 2.76 -14.37
N GLY A 40 -8.49 3.30 -14.78
CA GLY A 40 -8.91 3.29 -16.20
C GLY A 40 -8.03 4.18 -17.09
N GLU A 41 -7.18 5.01 -16.49
CA GLU A 41 -6.23 5.87 -17.20
C GLU A 41 -4.84 5.20 -17.29
N VAL A 42 -4.19 5.37 -18.44
CA VAL A 42 -2.83 4.90 -18.69
C VAL A 42 -1.86 5.74 -17.86
N LEU A 43 -1.36 5.18 -16.77
CA LEU A 43 -0.34 5.82 -15.92
C LEU A 43 1.05 5.62 -16.52
N THR A 44 1.87 6.66 -16.45
CA THR A 44 3.31 6.55 -16.73
C THR A 44 3.99 5.62 -15.72
N ARG A 45 5.13 5.02 -16.09
CA ARG A 45 5.88 4.08 -15.24
C ARG A 45 6.25 4.69 -13.88
N SER A 46 6.64 5.95 -13.84
CA SER A 46 6.96 6.68 -12.60
C SER A 46 5.73 6.87 -11.70
N GLN A 47 4.57 7.17 -12.28
CA GLN A 47 3.31 7.30 -11.53
C GLN A 47 2.84 5.94 -10.98
N GLN A 48 3.00 4.86 -11.74
CA GLN A 48 2.70 3.51 -11.26
C GLN A 48 3.59 3.14 -10.08
N LEU A 49 4.89 3.40 -10.18
CA LEU A 49 5.84 3.18 -9.07
C LEU A 49 5.46 4.01 -7.84
N PHE A 50 5.12 5.29 -8.02
CA PHE A 50 4.68 6.14 -6.90
C PHE A 50 3.42 5.59 -6.22
N CYS A 51 2.40 5.23 -7.00
CA CYS A 51 1.15 4.69 -6.44
C CYS A 51 1.34 3.38 -5.67
N LEU A 52 2.30 2.55 -6.08
CA LEU A 52 2.64 1.29 -5.39
C LEU A 52 3.53 1.51 -4.16
N LEU A 53 4.53 2.39 -4.27
CA LEU A 53 5.52 2.62 -3.21
C LEU A 53 4.96 3.50 -2.10
N PHE A 54 4.10 4.47 -2.40
CA PHE A 54 3.61 5.43 -1.40
C PHE A 54 2.89 4.74 -0.23
N PRO A 55 1.88 3.87 -0.44
CA PRO A 55 1.22 3.15 0.65
C PRO A 55 2.18 2.28 1.46
N ALA A 56 3.13 1.62 0.78
CA ALA A 56 4.15 0.80 1.42
C ALA A 56 5.08 1.63 2.31
N LEU A 57 5.58 2.77 1.81
CA LEU A 57 6.45 3.69 2.55
C LEU A 57 5.75 4.29 3.76
N VAL A 58 4.49 4.71 3.62
CA VAL A 58 3.71 5.23 4.76
C VAL A 58 3.53 4.14 5.82
N THR A 59 3.19 2.92 5.40
CA THR A 59 3.01 1.79 6.33
C THR A 59 4.32 1.44 7.05
N LEU A 60 5.43 1.39 6.32
CA LEU A 60 6.77 1.18 6.88
C LEU A 60 7.19 2.29 7.83
N GLY A 61 6.92 3.55 7.48
CA GLY A 61 7.20 4.70 8.34
C GLY A 61 6.43 4.63 9.66
N ILE A 62 5.14 4.30 9.62
CA ILE A 62 4.33 4.12 10.83
C ILE A 62 4.88 2.97 11.68
N MET A 63 5.20 1.82 11.07
CA MET A 63 5.81 0.68 11.79
C MET A 63 7.13 1.07 12.45
N LEU A 64 7.99 1.80 11.75
CA LEU A 64 9.27 2.26 12.28
C LEU A 64 9.09 3.20 13.47
N ILE A 65 8.17 4.17 13.37
CA ILE A 65 7.87 5.09 14.47
C ILE A 65 7.37 4.31 15.70
N LEU A 66 6.43 3.38 15.50
CA LEU A 66 5.91 2.55 16.59
C LEU A 66 7.01 1.70 17.23
N ALA A 67 7.91 1.13 16.43
CA ALA A 67 9.03 0.33 16.91
C ALA A 67 10.02 1.17 17.73
N VAL A 68 10.36 2.38 17.26
CA VAL A 68 11.24 3.30 17.97
C VAL A 68 10.62 3.73 19.30
N VAL A 69 9.33 4.10 19.30
CA VAL A 69 8.61 4.45 20.54
C VAL A 69 8.57 3.27 21.51
N TRP A 70 8.33 2.05 21.00
CA TRP A 70 8.33 0.85 21.82
C TRP A 70 9.70 0.56 22.42
N ILE A 71 10.77 0.59 21.63
CA ILE A 71 12.14 0.36 22.11
C ILE A 71 12.52 1.41 23.15
N TYR A 72 12.26 2.69 22.86
CA TYR A 72 12.55 3.77 23.80
C TYR A 72 11.86 3.54 25.14
N THR A 73 10.55 3.29 25.11
CA THR A 73 9.77 3.08 26.34
C THR A 73 10.13 1.79 27.05
N TYR A 74 10.45 0.72 26.32
CA TYR A 74 10.98 -0.54 26.86
C TYR A 74 12.28 -0.28 27.62
N THR A 75 13.25 0.44 27.04
CA THR A 75 14.53 0.72 27.72
C THR A 75 14.36 1.55 29.00
N GLN A 76 13.41 2.49 29.01
CA GLN A 76 13.08 3.27 30.20
C GLN A 76 12.53 2.37 31.33
N PHE A 77 11.60 1.47 31.02
CA PHE A 77 11.02 0.58 32.04
C PHE A 77 11.95 -0.55 32.47
N PHE A 78 12.70 -1.13 31.53
CA PHE A 78 13.56 -2.28 31.79
C PHE A 78 14.77 -1.93 32.67
N SER A 79 15.21 -0.66 32.65
CA SER A 79 16.30 -0.19 33.52
C SER A 79 15.96 -0.22 35.02
N HIS A 80 14.67 -0.33 35.37
CA HIS A 80 14.19 -0.25 36.75
C HIS A 80 13.39 -1.48 37.21
N ILE A 81 13.14 -2.46 36.34
CA ILE A 81 12.20 -3.55 36.60
C ILE A 81 12.84 -4.89 36.29
N GLU A 82 12.70 -5.86 37.20
CA GLU A 82 13.11 -7.24 36.94
C GLU A 82 12.36 -7.81 35.71
N PRO A 83 13.03 -8.53 34.79
CA PRO A 83 12.42 -8.98 33.54
C PRO A 83 11.14 -9.80 33.71
N ARG A 84 11.02 -10.52 34.83
CA ARG A 84 9.85 -11.36 35.15
C ARG A 84 8.62 -10.56 35.58
N ALA A 85 8.82 -9.38 36.15
CA ALA A 85 7.74 -8.50 36.61
C ALA A 85 7.23 -7.57 35.50
N TYR A 86 7.90 -7.54 34.34
CA TYR A 86 7.62 -6.62 33.24
C TYR A 86 6.15 -6.61 32.82
N TYR A 87 5.57 -7.78 32.53
CA TYR A 87 4.18 -7.86 32.04
C TYR A 87 3.13 -7.56 33.11
N PHE A 88 3.50 -7.56 34.40
CA PHE A 88 2.59 -7.22 35.50
C PHE A 88 2.65 -5.74 35.88
N THR A 89 3.78 -5.09 35.60
CA THR A 89 4.05 -3.70 36.02
C THR A 89 4.02 -2.71 34.86
N ALA A 90 4.21 -3.18 33.63
CA ALA A 90 4.20 -2.34 32.45
C ALA A 90 2.81 -1.69 32.26
N PRO A 91 2.77 -0.41 31.86
CA PRO A 91 1.51 0.25 31.53
C PRO A 91 0.78 -0.49 30.39
N GLY A 92 -0.55 -0.60 30.51
CA GLY A 92 -1.36 -1.30 29.50
C GLY A 92 -1.23 -0.74 28.08
N TRP A 93 -0.98 0.57 27.92
CA TRP A 93 -0.74 1.18 26.61
C TRP A 93 0.56 0.68 25.95
N HIS A 94 1.59 0.36 26.74
CA HIS A 94 2.85 -0.15 26.22
C HIS A 94 2.69 -1.59 25.74
N ILE A 95 1.92 -2.40 26.48
CA ILE A 95 1.55 -3.77 26.06
C ILE A 95 0.70 -3.70 24.78
N ALA A 96 -0.25 -2.77 24.68
CA ALA A 96 -1.01 -2.55 23.47
C ALA A 96 -0.12 -2.15 22.28
N LEU A 97 0.92 -1.34 22.51
CA LEU A 97 1.91 -0.99 21.49
C LEU A 97 2.71 -2.22 21.03
N GLN A 98 3.09 -3.11 21.95
CA GLN A 98 3.73 -4.38 21.62
C GLN A 98 2.82 -5.24 20.72
N LEU A 99 1.56 -5.42 21.11
CA LEU A 99 0.58 -6.17 20.31
C LEU A 99 0.38 -5.53 18.93
N LEU A 100 0.32 -4.21 18.87
CA LEU A 100 0.18 -3.48 17.62
C LEU A 100 1.37 -3.76 16.68
N LEU A 101 2.60 -3.83 17.19
CA LEU A 101 3.78 -4.19 16.41
C LEU A 101 3.74 -5.61 15.86
N PHE A 102 3.13 -6.56 16.55
CA PHE A 102 2.95 -7.93 16.05
C PHE A 102 1.82 -8.04 15.02
N VAL A 103 0.77 -7.23 15.18
CA VAL A 103 -0.43 -7.29 14.33
C VAL A 103 -0.30 -6.46 13.05
N LEU A 104 0.36 -5.30 13.10
CA LEU A 104 0.52 -4.42 11.93
C LEU A 104 1.16 -5.10 10.70
N PRO A 105 2.20 -5.95 10.86
CA PRO A 105 2.80 -6.66 9.73
C PRO A 105 1.80 -7.52 8.96
N LEU A 106 0.79 -8.09 9.63
CA LEU A 106 -0.27 -8.87 8.98
C LEU A 106 -1.12 -8.00 8.07
N PHE A 107 -1.36 -6.75 8.46
CA PHE A 107 -2.06 -5.76 7.63
C PHE A 107 -1.16 -5.12 6.56
N ALA A 108 0.16 -5.24 6.70
CA ALA A 108 1.15 -4.78 5.71
C ALA A 108 1.48 -5.84 4.64
N ALA A 109 0.92 -7.06 4.72
CA ALA A 109 1.11 -8.08 3.70
C ALA A 109 0.83 -7.60 2.24
N PRO A 110 -0.21 -6.78 1.96
CA PRO A 110 -0.42 -6.19 0.65
C PRO A 110 0.73 -5.30 0.18
N ALA A 111 1.37 -4.56 1.11
CA ALA A 111 2.52 -3.71 0.81
C ALA A 111 3.73 -4.51 0.32
N TYR A 112 3.91 -5.75 0.80
CA TYR A 112 4.95 -6.64 0.30
C TYR A 112 4.73 -7.02 -1.18
N PHE A 113 3.48 -7.29 -1.57
CA PHE A 113 3.15 -7.58 -2.97
C PHE A 113 3.38 -6.38 -3.88
N ASP A 114 3.00 -5.18 -3.42
CA ASP A 114 3.22 -3.94 -4.17
C ASP A 114 4.70 -3.59 -4.29
N LEU A 115 5.50 -3.82 -3.24
CA LEU A 115 6.96 -3.67 -3.30
C LEU A 115 7.57 -4.66 -4.29
N ARG A 116 7.15 -5.93 -4.26
CA ARG A 116 7.59 -6.95 -5.24
C ARG A 116 7.23 -6.54 -6.66
N ARG A 117 6.06 -5.95 -6.86
CA ARG A 117 5.60 -5.47 -8.17
C ARG A 117 6.35 -4.23 -8.62
N ALA A 118 6.64 -3.29 -7.71
CA ALA A 118 7.48 -2.14 -7.97
C ALA A 118 8.92 -2.56 -8.34
N LEU A 119 9.47 -3.55 -7.65
CA LEU A 119 10.77 -4.15 -8.00
C LEU A 119 10.77 -4.76 -9.41
N ARG A 120 9.74 -5.55 -9.76
CA ARG A 120 9.59 -6.05 -11.13
C ARG A 120 9.51 -4.92 -12.14
N LEU A 121 8.70 -3.90 -11.85
CA LEU A 121 8.57 -2.70 -12.68
C LEU A 121 9.85 -1.86 -12.75
N LEU A 122 10.84 -2.06 -11.89
CA LEU A 122 12.17 -1.44 -12.00
C LEU A 122 13.12 -2.31 -12.83
N THR A 123 13.03 -3.63 -12.70
CA THR A 123 13.90 -4.59 -13.41
C THR A 123 13.45 -4.92 -14.82
N GLU A 124 12.16 -4.80 -15.14
CA GLU A 124 11.66 -5.05 -16.49
C GLU A 124 12.13 -3.92 -17.44
N PRO A 125 12.76 -4.25 -18.58
CA PRO A 125 13.05 -3.25 -19.59
C PRO A 125 11.74 -2.60 -20.05
N ALA A 126 11.77 -1.29 -20.31
CA ALA A 126 10.58 -0.57 -20.76
C ALA A 126 10.07 -1.23 -22.04
N GLN A 127 8.99 -2.03 -21.96
CA GLN A 127 8.31 -2.49 -23.15
C GLN A 127 7.85 -1.25 -23.89
N GLN A 128 8.42 -1.05 -25.09
CA GLN A 128 7.92 -0.07 -26.04
C GLN A 128 6.40 -0.30 -26.17
N PRO A 129 5.58 0.77 -26.15
CA PRO A 129 4.16 0.60 -26.44
C PRO A 129 4.05 -0.15 -27.77
N PRO A 130 3.11 -1.11 -27.89
CA PRO A 130 2.96 -1.87 -29.12
C PRO A 130 2.89 -0.88 -30.27
N GLU A 131 3.85 -1.01 -31.18
CA GLU A 131 3.91 -0.25 -32.42
C GLU A 131 2.50 -0.28 -33.00
N GLN A 132 1.83 0.88 -33.03
CA GLN A 132 0.51 1.00 -33.62
C GLN A 132 0.67 0.58 -35.07
N THR A 133 0.30 -0.66 -35.39
CA THR A 133 0.30 -1.14 -36.76
C THR A 133 -0.63 -0.20 -37.53
N PRO A 134 -0.15 0.56 -38.51
CA PRO A 134 -1.01 1.43 -39.30
C PRO A 134 -1.77 0.56 -40.30
N HIS A 135 -2.67 -0.30 -39.82
CA HIS A 135 -3.47 -1.15 -40.70
C HIS A 135 -4.75 -1.66 -40.05
N GLN A 136 -5.71 -0.76 -39.81
CA GLN A 136 -7.12 -1.17 -39.85
C GLN A 136 -8.08 -0.10 -40.40
N GLU A 137 -7.58 0.87 -41.16
CA GLU A 137 -8.38 1.49 -42.22
C GLU A 137 -8.26 0.63 -43.49
N ARG A 138 -9.19 -0.32 -43.69
CA ARG A 138 -9.67 -0.82 -45.00
C ARG A 138 -10.37 -2.17 -44.82
N LYS A 139 -11.68 -2.13 -44.63
CA LYS A 139 -12.68 -2.93 -45.37
C LYS A 139 -14.03 -2.85 -44.65
N TRP A 140 -14.68 -1.70 -44.77
CA TRP A 140 -16.14 -1.69 -44.84
C TRP A 140 -16.51 -1.59 -46.31
N LYS A 141 -16.44 -2.72 -47.04
CA LYS A 141 -17.17 -2.85 -48.29
C LYS A 141 -18.59 -3.26 -47.91
N ARG A 142 -19.54 -2.32 -48.03
CA ARG A 142 -20.98 -2.66 -48.07
C ARG A 142 -21.23 -3.49 -49.33
N PRO A 143 -21.90 -4.64 -49.26
CA PRO A 143 -22.56 -5.19 -50.43
C PRO A 143 -23.81 -4.34 -50.72
N GLN A 144 -23.91 -3.83 -51.95
CA GLN A 144 -25.18 -3.47 -52.58
C GLN A 144 -25.63 -4.68 -53.41
#